data_AF-A0A0F8VML6-F1
#
_entry.id   AF-A0A0F8VML6-F1
#
_cell.length_a   1.000
_cell.length_b   1.000
_cell.length_c   1.000
_cell.angle_alpha   90.00
_cell.angle_beta   90.00
_cell.angle_gamma   90.00
#
_symmetry.space_group_name_H-M   'P 1'
#
loop_
_entity.id
_entity.type
_entity.pdbx_description
1 polymer ?
#
loop_
_entity_poly.entity_id
_entity_poly.type
_entity_poly.pdbx_seq_one_letter_code
_entity_poly.pdbx_strand_id
1 'polypeptide(L)'
;MTYAQHINSALRKVPITPLYILGALPPLWYLYLGLTGGLGVEPIKELEHRLGLLALQGMVVILAITPLLRVTRINLVRFRRAAGVLVFYYVACHLAVWLVLDVQAPSRIWADIVK
;
A
#
# COMPACT_ATOMS: atom_id res chain seq x y z
N MET A 1 21.95 29.27 3.36
CA MET A 1 20.87 28.71 2.52
C MET A 1 20.20 27.59 3.29
N THR A 2 18.89 27.66 3.50
CA THR A 2 18.19 26.76 4.42
C THR A 2 18.20 25.34 3.84
N TYR A 3 18.59 24.31 4.60
CA TYR A 3 18.66 22.91 4.13
C TYR A 3 17.38 22.46 3.39
N ALA A 4 16.21 22.93 3.82
CA ALA A 4 14.92 22.70 3.16
C ALA A 4 14.87 23.19 1.70
N GLN A 5 15.57 24.27 1.34
CA GLN A 5 15.60 24.81 -0.02
C GLN A 5 16.39 23.92 -0.98
N HIS A 6 17.50 23.33 -0.53
CA HIS A 6 18.28 22.35 -1.30
C HIS A 6 17.48 21.06 -1.52
N ILE A 7 16.74 20.60 -0.51
CA ILE A 7 15.86 19.43 -0.64
C ILE A 7 14.71 19.73 -1.61
N ASN A 8 14.09 20.91 -1.52
CA ASN A 8 12.99 21.30 -2.41
C ASN A 8 13.44 21.44 -3.87
N SER A 9 14.65 21.94 -4.13
CA SER A 9 15.20 22.04 -5.48
C SER A 9 15.57 20.68 -6.07
N ALA A 10 16.08 19.75 -5.24
CA ALA A 10 16.31 18.36 -5.63
C ALA A 10 14.99 17.63 -5.93
N LEU A 11 13.98 17.74 -5.05
CA LEU A 11 12.66 17.12 -5.22
C LEU A 11 11.92 17.59 -6.48
N ARG A 12 12.19 18.81 -6.97
CA ARG A 12 11.63 19.28 -8.24
C ARG A 12 12.10 18.45 -9.43
N LYS A 13 13.35 17.98 -9.41
CA LYS A 13 13.97 17.20 -10.50
C LYS A 13 13.59 15.73 -10.49
N VAL A 14 13.07 15.21 -9.37
CA VAL A 14 12.68 13.80 -9.25
C VAL A 14 11.37 13.56 -10.02
N PRO A 15 11.35 12.71 -11.06
CA PRO A 15 10.11 12.36 -11.74
C PRO A 15 9.17 11.59 -10.80
N ILE A 16 7.87 11.60 -11.07
CA ILE A 16 6.88 10.88 -10.24
C ILE A 16 6.84 9.39 -10.60
N THR A 17 7.27 9.03 -11.82
CA THR A 17 7.30 7.67 -12.37
C THR A 17 7.97 6.62 -11.48
N PRO A 18 9.15 6.87 -10.87
CA PRO A 18 9.80 5.92 -9.99
C PRO A 18 8.96 5.58 -8.76
N LEU A 19 8.15 6.53 -8.26
CA LEU A 19 7.25 6.29 -7.13
C LEU A 19 6.21 5.23 -7.49
N TYR A 20 5.63 5.29 -8.70
CA TYR A 20 4.68 4.30 -9.16
C TYR A 20 5.30 2.93 -9.35
N ILE A 21 6.48 2.88 -9.98
CA ILE A 21 7.18 1.61 -10.22
C ILE A 21 7.55 0.97 -8.89
N LEU A 22 8.24 1.71 -8.02
CA LEU A 22 8.70 1.20 -6.72
C LEU A 22 7.52 0.87 -5.79
N GLY A 23 6.45 1.67 -5.83
CA GLY A 23 5.25 1.42 -5.04
C GLY A 23 4.42 0.25 -5.56
N ALA A 24 4.48 -0.11 -6.84
CA ALA A 24 3.73 -1.26 -7.35
C ALA A 24 4.38 -2.61 -7.01
N LEU A 25 5.67 -2.63 -6.68
CA LEU A 25 6.44 -3.85 -6.41
C LEU A 25 6.04 -4.62 -5.14
N PRO A 26 5.82 -3.98 -3.97
CA PRO A 26 5.57 -4.73 -2.74
C PRO A 26 4.35 -5.66 -2.81
N PRO A 27 3.18 -5.24 -3.31
CA PRO A 27 2.03 -6.15 -3.44
C PRO A 27 2.31 -7.36 -4.34
N LEU A 28 3.04 -7.15 -5.44
CA LEU A 28 3.43 -8.21 -6.36
C LEU A 28 4.42 -9.19 -5.70
N TRP A 29 5.35 -8.66 -4.91
CA TRP A 29 6.31 -9.47 -4.15
C TRP A 29 5.61 -10.34 -3.10
N TYR A 30 4.65 -9.79 -2.35
CA TYR A 30 3.88 -10.56 -1.39
C TYR A 30 3.00 -11.62 -2.07
N LEU A 31 2.38 -11.29 -3.21
CA LEU A 31 1.66 -12.27 -4.02
C LEU A 31 2.57 -13.43 -4.47
N TYR A 32 3.77 -13.12 -4.95
CA TYR A 32 4.76 -14.13 -5.31
C TYR A 32 5.17 -15.01 -4.12
N LEU A 33 5.40 -14.43 -2.95
CA LEU A 33 5.68 -15.17 -1.72
C LEU A 33 4.50 -16.06 -1.29
N GLY A 34 3.27 -15.60 -1.48
CA GLY A 34 2.06 -16.39 -1.22
C GLY A 34 1.94 -17.60 -2.15
N LEU A 35 2.26 -17.43 -3.43
CA LEU A 35 2.24 -18.51 -4.42
C LEU A 35 3.38 -19.52 -4.24
N THR A 36 4.55 -19.07 -3.78
CA THR A 36 5.72 -19.92 -3.59
C THR A 36 5.79 -20.58 -2.21
N GLY A 37 4.77 -20.38 -1.36
CA GLY A 37 4.73 -20.94 0.00
C GLY A 37 5.68 -20.25 0.99
N GLY A 38 6.27 -19.11 0.61
CA GLY A 38 7.17 -18.33 1.47
C GLY A 38 6.48 -17.60 2.64
N LEU A 39 5.13 -17.60 2.67
CA LEU A 39 4.32 -16.98 3.72
C LEU A 39 3.90 -17.94 4.86
N GLY A 40 4.38 -19.18 4.84
CA GLY A 40 4.14 -20.15 5.93
C GLY A 40 2.89 -21.01 5.73
N VAL A 41 2.32 -21.48 6.84
CA VAL A 41 1.30 -22.55 6.88
C VAL A 41 -0.05 -22.13 6.28
N GLU A 42 -0.45 -20.86 6.46
CA GLU A 42 -1.68 -20.28 5.89
C GLU A 42 -1.34 -19.06 5.00
N PRO A 43 -0.79 -19.28 3.80
CA PRO A 43 -0.22 -18.22 2.97
C PRO A 43 -1.24 -17.17 2.51
N ILE A 44 -2.51 -17.56 2.35
CA ILE A 44 -3.59 -16.66 1.92
C ILE A 44 -3.93 -15.63 3.01
N LYS A 45 -4.10 -16.11 4.26
CA LYS A 45 -4.45 -15.27 5.40
C LYS A 45 -3.33 -14.29 5.76
N GLU A 46 -2.08 -14.77 5.71
CA GLU A 46 -0.91 -13.92 5.94
C GLU A 46 -0.75 -12.88 4.82
N LEU A 47 -0.97 -13.28 3.56
CA LEU A 47 -0.94 -12.35 2.41
C LEU A 47 -1.98 -11.24 2.58
N GLU A 48 -3.21 -11.59 2.93
CA GLU A 48 -4.29 -10.64 3.17
C GLU A 48 -3.92 -9.64 4.29
N HIS A 49 -3.43 -10.15 5.41
CA HIS A 49 -3.05 -9.34 6.57
C HIS A 49 -1.92 -8.37 6.22
N ARG A 50 -0.88 -8.83 5.51
CA ARG A 50 0.25 -8.00 5.08
C ARG A 50 -0.17 -6.91 4.10
N LEU A 51 -0.98 -7.25 3.10
CA LEU A 51 -1.49 -6.28 2.13
C LEU A 51 -2.38 -5.23 2.80
N GLY A 52 -3.25 -5.65 3.72
CA GLY A 52 -4.09 -4.74 4.50
C GLY A 52 -3.25 -3.80 5.38
N LEU A 53 -2.24 -4.31 6.06
CA LEU A 53 -1.32 -3.51 6.88
C LEU A 53 -0.58 -2.48 6.04
N LEU A 54 -0.07 -2.85 4.86
CA LEU A 54 0.61 -1.92 3.95
C LEU A 54 -0.33 -0.84 3.43
N ALA A 55 -1.58 -1.19 3.14
CA ALA A 55 -2.59 -0.24 2.72
C ALA A 55 -2.87 0.79 3.83
N LEU A 56 -3.01 0.34 5.08
CA LEU A 56 -3.19 1.21 6.25
C LEU A 56 -1.98 2.11 6.50
N GLN A 57 -0.76 1.54 6.49
CA GLN A 57 0.47 2.31 6.65
C GLN A 57 0.61 3.37 5.55
N GLY A 58 0.33 3.01 4.30
CA GLY A 58 0.33 3.94 3.18
C GLY A 58 -0.70 5.06 3.36
N MET A 59 -1.91 4.75 3.82
CA MET A 59 -2.95 5.74 4.11
C MET A 59 -2.47 6.74 5.18
N VAL A 60 -1.88 6.26 6.27
CA VAL A 60 -1.29 7.09 7.32
C VAL A 60 -0.18 7.99 6.75
N VAL A 61 0.69 7.45 5.91
CA VAL A 61 1.75 8.22 5.24
C VAL A 61 1.16 9.35 4.39
N ILE A 62 0.13 9.09 3.58
CA ILE A 62 -0.53 10.14 2.76
C ILE A 62 -1.10 11.24 3.64
N LEU A 63 -1.82 10.88 4.70
CA LEU A 63 -2.42 11.83 5.64
C LEU A 63 -1.33 12.67 6.33
N ALA A 64 -0.19 12.06 6.63
CA ALA A 64 0.97 12.71 7.24
C ALA A 64 1.71 13.68 6.30
N ILE A 65 1.53 13.63 4.98
CA ILE A 65 2.20 14.57 4.03
C ILE A 65 1.85 16.03 4.36
N THR A 66 0.60 16.31 4.72
CA THR A 66 0.12 17.67 5.01
C THR A 66 0.69 18.28 6.30
N PRO A 67 0.69 17.59 7.46
CA PRO A 67 1.37 18.08 8.65
C PRO A 67 2.90 18.14 8.47
N LEU A 68 3.49 17.18 7.74
CA LEU A 68 4.94 17.18 7.50
C LEU A 68 5.41 18.41 6.72
N LEU A 69 4.63 18.84 5.72
CA LEU A 69 4.89 20.10 5.02
C LEU A 69 4.89 21.31 5.97
N ARG A 70 3.95 21.36 6.93
CA ARG A 70 3.84 22.48 7.87
C ARG A 70 5.02 22.55 8.83
N VAL A 71 5.51 21.41 9.30
CA VAL A 71 6.62 21.34 10.27
C VAL A 71 7.99 21.50 9.58
N THR A 72 8.20 20.84 8.44
CA THR A 72 9.54 20.77 7.80
C THR A 72 9.75 21.76 6.66
N ARG A 73 8.67 22.38 6.15
CA ARG A 73 8.67 23.21 4.92
C ARG A 73 9.17 22.48 3.66
N ILE A 74 9.17 21.14 3.67
CA ILE A 74 9.52 20.31 2.51
C ILE A 74 8.28 20.08 1.63
N ASN A 75 8.36 20.45 0.36
CA ASN A 75 7.23 20.39 -0.58
C ASN A 75 7.06 18.98 -1.20
N LEU A 76 6.40 18.11 -0.44
CA LEU A 76 6.01 16.75 -0.87
C LEU A 76 4.62 16.69 -1.52
N VAL A 77 3.92 17.83 -1.64
CA VAL A 77 2.52 17.89 -2.13
C VAL A 77 2.37 17.29 -3.52
N ARG A 78 3.40 17.43 -4.38
CA ARG A 78 3.42 16.83 -5.73
C ARG A 78 3.31 15.29 -5.72
N PHE A 79 3.78 14.64 -4.66
CA PHE A 79 3.74 13.17 -4.53
C PHE A 79 2.43 12.69 -3.89
N ARG A 80 1.61 13.58 -3.31
CA ARG A 80 0.36 13.23 -2.63
C ARG A 80 -0.62 12.49 -3.55
N ARG A 81 -0.75 12.93 -4.81
CA ARG A 81 -1.64 12.28 -5.79
C ARG A 81 -1.16 10.87 -6.13
N ALA A 82 0.13 10.72 -6.41
CA ALA A 82 0.72 9.43 -6.77
C ALA A 82 0.69 8.43 -5.63
N ALA A 83 1.02 8.89 -4.40
CA ALA A 83 0.87 8.09 -3.20
C ALA A 83 -0.59 7.64 -2.98
N GLY A 84 -1.56 8.53 -3.20
CA GLY A 84 -3.00 8.20 -3.16
C GLY A 84 -3.39 7.06 -4.08
N VAL A 85 -2.92 7.09 -5.33
CA VAL A 85 -3.17 6.00 -6.29
C VAL A 85 -2.54 4.69 -5.83
N LEU A 86 -1.33 4.73 -5.26
CA LEU A 86 -0.66 3.53 -4.74
C LEU A 86 -1.39 2.92 -3.55
N VAL A 87 -1.88 3.75 -2.62
CA VAL A 87 -2.66 3.26 -1.48
C VAL A 87 -3.98 2.66 -1.94
N PHE A 88 -4.66 3.30 -2.89
CA PHE A 88 -5.85 2.71 -3.49
C PHE A 88 -5.55 1.37 -4.16
N TYR A 89 -4.43 1.27 -4.89
CA TYR A 89 -3.97 0.01 -5.46
C TYR A 89 -3.74 -1.06 -4.37
N TYR A 90 -3.14 -0.72 -3.23
CA TYR A 90 -2.93 -1.67 -2.13
C TYR A 90 -4.25 -2.16 -1.53
N VAL A 91 -5.21 -1.25 -1.31
CA VAL A 91 -6.56 -1.60 -0.84
C VAL A 91 -7.26 -2.51 -1.85
N ALA A 92 -7.17 -2.20 -3.15
CA ALA A 92 -7.74 -3.01 -4.21
C ALA A 92 -7.11 -4.41 -4.27
N CYS A 93 -5.79 -4.53 -4.12
CA CYS A 93 -5.11 -5.81 -4.03
C CYS A 93 -5.54 -6.61 -2.79
N HIS A 94 -5.64 -5.97 -1.62
CA HIS A 94 -6.13 -6.62 -0.40
C HIS A 94 -7.56 -7.15 -0.58
N LEU A 95 -8.47 -6.32 -1.11
CA LEU A 95 -9.85 -6.73 -1.41
C LEU A 95 -9.91 -7.85 -2.46
N ALA A 96 -9.07 -7.80 -3.49
CA ALA A 96 -9.00 -8.85 -4.50
C ALA A 96 -8.51 -10.18 -3.92
N VAL A 97 -7.49 -10.16 -3.06
CA VAL A 97 -7.00 -11.35 -2.35
C VAL A 97 -8.09 -11.90 -1.44
N TRP A 98 -8.74 -11.06 -0.64
CA TRP A 98 -9.84 -11.49 0.23
C TRP A 98 -10.99 -12.11 -0.58
N LEU A 99 -11.43 -11.45 -1.66
CA LEU A 99 -12.56 -11.90 -2.48
C LEU A 99 -12.25 -13.19 -3.25
N VAL A 100 -11.07 -13.28 -3.86
CA VAL A 100 -10.71 -14.37 -4.79
C VAL A 100 -10.08 -15.55 -4.05
N LEU A 101 -9.25 -15.29 -3.04
CA LEU A 101 -8.44 -16.31 -2.37
C LEU A 101 -8.97 -16.71 -0.98
N ASP A 102 -9.54 -15.80 -0.19
CA ASP A 102 -9.99 -16.13 1.17
C ASP A 102 -11.47 -16.58 1.21
N VAL A 103 -12.37 -15.74 0.72
CA VAL A 103 -13.82 -16.00 0.83
C VAL A 103 -14.24 -17.26 0.07
N GLN A 104 -13.71 -17.50 -1.14
CA GLN A 104 -13.88 -18.65 -2.07
C GLN A 104 -15.28 -19.31 -2.22
N ALA A 105 -16.29 -18.99 -1.42
CA ALA A 105 -17.59 -19.64 -1.35
C ALA A 105 -18.55 -18.89 -0.39
N PRO A 106 -19.54 -18.12 -0.91
CA PRO A 106 -20.68 -17.62 -0.13
C PRO A 106 -21.46 -18.74 0.60
N SER A 107 -21.28 -20.00 0.19
CA SER A 107 -21.92 -21.18 0.79
C SER A 107 -21.37 -21.58 2.16
N ARG A 108 -20.15 -21.19 2.55
CA ARG A 108 -19.63 -21.43 3.91
C ARG A 108 -20.21 -20.45 4.95
N ILE A 109 -20.57 -19.25 4.52
CA ILE A 109 -21.23 -18.24 5.37
C ILE A 109 -22.59 -18.76 5.86
N TRP A 110 -23.34 -19.46 5.00
CA TRP A 110 -24.61 -20.09 5.37
C TRP A 110 -24.43 -21.25 6.37
N ALA A 111 -23.33 -22.01 6.27
CA ALA A 111 -23.06 -23.13 7.17
C ALA A 111 -22.68 -22.70 8.60
N ASP A 112 -22.03 -21.54 8.76
CA ASP A 112 -21.70 -20.96 10.08
C ASP A 112 -22.90 -20.22 10.72
N ILE A 113 -23.86 -19.75 9.93
CA ILE A 113 -25.08 -19.10 10.44
C ILE A 113 -26.12 -20.11 10.94
N VAL A 114 -26.12 -21.34 10.40
CA VAL A 114 -27.10 -22.38 10.71
C VAL A 114 -26.70 -23.25 11.91
N LYS A 115 -25.45 -23.14 12.39
CA LYS A 115 -24.94 -23.91 13.53
C LYS A 115 -25.05 -23.14 14.84
#